data_AF-X1RYK8-F1
#
_entry.id   AF-X1RYK8-F1
#
_cell.length_a   1.000
_cell.length_b   1.000
_cell.length_c   1.000
_cell.angle_alpha   90.00
_cell.angle_beta   90.00
_cell.angle_gamma   90.00
#
_symmetry.space_group_name_H-M   'P 1'
#
loop_
_entity.id
_entity.type
_entity.pdbx_description
1 polymer ?
#
loop_
_entity_poly.entity_id
_entity_poly.type
_entity_poly.pdbx_seq_one_letter_code
_entity_poly.pdbx_strand_id
1 'polypeptide(L)'
;QYWLHEIVVKQTIYLLNLFFDMGVSTSYSPIGTHHWTFDFVGNAAGDPLGSISFETFCTGVQAICVFAGLIICTPHSQDRETNKDIIWRKTKSLLISSLIFYVVNIIRMLIQIELYYLGYPWDSIHVSISAASSFVAAIIILLLHKWIPEIIISIIYIGTLFSKRFKLLKEPKKGKNS
;
A
#
# COMPACT_ATOMS: atom_id res chain seq x y z
N GLN A 1 -9.47 16.34 1.91
CA GLN A 1 -8.44 15.29 1.74
C GLN A 1 -7.06 15.67 2.32
N TYR A 2 -6.88 16.88 2.89
CA TYR A 2 -5.58 17.41 3.33
C TYR A 2 -5.15 17.00 4.74
N TRP A 3 -6.10 16.72 5.64
CA TRP A 3 -5.83 16.42 7.04
C TRP A 3 -5.05 15.11 7.23
N LEU A 4 -5.32 14.08 6.41
CA LEU A 4 -4.59 12.82 6.50
C LEU A 4 -3.14 12.97 6.01
N HIS A 5 -2.93 13.75 4.94
CA HIS A 5 -1.58 14.05 4.45
C HIS A 5 -0.79 14.76 5.55
N GLU A 6 -1.40 15.76 6.19
CA GLU A 6 -0.80 16.49 7.30
C GLU A 6 -0.40 15.56 8.46
N ILE A 7 -1.27 14.64 8.87
CA ILE A 7 -0.96 13.68 9.95
C ILE A 7 0.24 12.80 9.56
N VAL A 8 0.22 12.20 8.37
CA VAL A 8 1.29 11.30 7.92
C VAL A 8 2.61 12.06 7.78
N VAL A 9 2.58 13.25 7.19
CA VAL A 9 3.76 14.11 7.00
C VAL A 9 4.35 14.52 8.35
N LYS A 10 3.55 15.07 9.26
CA LYS A 10 4.01 15.49 10.60
C LYS A 10 4.53 14.32 11.43
N GLN A 11 3.85 13.17 11.38
CA GLN A 11 4.32 11.95 12.05
C GLN A 11 5.66 11.49 11.47
N THR A 12 5.82 11.54 10.14
CA THR A 12 7.06 11.16 9.47
C THR A 12 8.22 12.05 9.91
N ILE A 13 8.06 13.37 9.86
CA ILE A 13 9.10 14.31 10.34
C ILE A 13 9.44 14.05 11.80
N TYR A 14 8.42 13.87 12.65
CA TYR A 14 8.63 13.64 14.07
C TYR A 14 9.51 12.40 14.30
N LEU A 15 9.22 11.30 13.61
CA LEU A 15 10.02 10.08 13.70
C LEU A 15 11.41 10.25 13.08
N LEU A 16 11.53 10.97 11.96
CA LEU A 16 12.83 11.26 11.33
C LEU A 16 13.76 12.03 12.26
N ASN A 17 13.25 13.11 12.86
CA ASN A 17 14.03 13.93 13.78
C ASN A 17 14.29 13.19 15.09
N LEU A 18 13.37 12.35 15.56
CA LEU A 18 13.55 11.56 16.78
C LEU A 18 14.62 10.47 16.63
N PHE A 19 14.64 9.75 15.51
CA PHE A 19 15.53 8.60 15.33
C PHE A 19 16.87 8.95 14.67
N PHE A 20 16.90 9.98 13.82
CA PHE A 20 18.05 10.26 12.96
C PHE A 20 18.57 11.70 13.05
N ASP A 21 17.96 12.55 13.88
CA ASP A 21 18.39 13.94 14.13
C ASP A 21 18.65 14.76 12.85
N MET A 22 17.83 14.54 11.81
CA MET A 22 18.05 15.12 10.48
C MET A 22 17.66 16.61 10.37
N GLY A 23 16.98 17.17 11.37
CA GLY A 23 16.47 18.56 11.32
C GLY A 23 15.49 18.82 10.17
N VAL A 24 14.76 17.80 9.71
CA VAL A 24 13.81 17.93 8.59
C VAL A 24 12.63 18.78 9.04
N SER A 25 12.19 19.67 8.16
CA SER A 25 10.99 20.49 8.34
C SER A 25 10.03 20.28 7.17
N THR A 26 8.81 20.82 7.27
CA THR A 26 7.86 20.75 6.16
C THR A 26 7.20 22.07 5.90
N SER A 27 7.00 22.35 4.61
CA SER A 27 6.22 23.47 4.14
C SER A 27 4.91 23.00 3.51
N TYR A 28 3.88 23.82 3.68
CA TYR A 28 2.59 23.63 3.03
C TYR A 28 2.42 24.69 1.95
N SER A 29 2.22 24.26 0.71
CA SER A 29 1.86 25.13 -0.41
C SER A 29 0.51 24.70 -0.98
N PRO A 30 -0.52 25.55 -0.92
CA PRO A 30 -1.82 25.23 -1.54
C PRO A 30 -1.79 25.33 -3.08
N ILE A 31 -0.66 25.75 -3.66
CA ILE A 31 -0.50 26.00 -5.10
C ILE A 31 0.38 24.89 -5.68
N GLY A 32 -0.17 24.11 -6.61
CA GLY A 32 0.54 23.02 -7.31
C GLY A 32 -0.17 21.68 -7.22
N THR A 33 0.46 20.63 -7.73
CA THR A 33 -0.04 19.25 -7.67
C THR A 33 0.27 18.56 -6.34
N HIS A 34 1.27 19.06 -5.60
CA HIS A 34 1.76 18.49 -4.35
C HIS A 34 1.71 19.59 -3.28
N HIS A 35 0.99 19.34 -2.19
CA HIS A 35 0.69 20.40 -1.22
C HIS A 35 1.64 20.44 -0.01
N TRP A 36 2.39 19.37 0.20
CA TRP A 36 3.32 19.23 1.31
C TRP A 36 4.69 18.90 0.75
N THR A 37 5.73 19.56 1.26
CA THR A 37 7.13 19.29 0.90
C THR A 37 7.94 19.05 2.17
N PHE A 38 8.90 18.13 2.09
CA PHE A 38 9.95 17.95 3.09
C PHE A 38 11.14 18.83 2.71
N ASP A 39 11.52 19.70 3.63
CA ASP A 39 12.59 20.66 3.47
C ASP A 39 13.75 20.25 4.38
N PHE A 40 14.93 20.12 3.78
CA PHE A 40 16.15 19.67 4.43
C PHE A 40 17.08 20.85 4.67
N VAL A 41 17.76 20.88 5.82
CA VAL A 41 18.79 21.89 6.09
C VAL A 41 20.09 21.56 5.33
N GLY A 42 20.37 20.27 5.13
CA GLY A 42 21.50 19.72 4.38
C GLY A 42 21.43 18.19 4.34
N ASN A 43 22.34 17.54 3.61
CA ASN A 43 22.53 16.09 3.65
C ASN A 43 23.45 15.68 4.83
N ALA A 44 23.69 14.38 5.01
CA ALA A 44 24.59 13.87 6.06
C ALA A 44 26.04 14.39 5.96
N ALA A 45 26.48 14.83 4.78
CA ALA A 45 27.79 15.40 4.53
C ALA A 45 27.84 16.94 4.66
N GLY A 46 26.69 17.59 4.90
CA GLY A 46 26.56 19.04 4.98
C GLY A 46 26.31 19.74 3.64
N ASP A 47 26.14 19.01 2.54
CA ASP A 47 25.82 19.59 1.23
C ASP A 47 24.34 20.01 1.15
N PRO A 48 24.00 21.03 0.34
CA PRO A 48 22.62 21.42 0.12
C PRO A 48 21.83 20.29 -0.54
N LEU A 49 20.67 19.94 0.03
CA LEU A 49 19.79 18.90 -0.46
C LEU A 49 18.46 19.50 -0.94
N GLY A 50 17.97 19.05 -2.08
CA GLY A 50 16.70 19.53 -2.64
C GLY A 50 15.49 19.06 -1.80
N SER A 51 14.43 19.87 -1.78
CA SER A 51 13.17 19.50 -1.14
C SER A 51 12.45 18.37 -1.88
N ILE A 52 11.72 17.54 -1.13
CA ILE A 52 10.96 16.41 -1.68
C ILE A 52 9.47 16.69 -1.51
N SER A 53 8.72 16.59 -2.60
CA SER A 53 7.26 16.71 -2.58
C SER A 53 6.59 15.44 -2.06
N PHE A 54 5.61 15.60 -1.18
CA PHE A 54 4.78 14.50 -0.67
C PHE A 54 3.60 14.22 -1.60
N GLU A 55 3.51 12.97 -2.05
CA GLU A 55 2.44 12.50 -2.94
C GLU A 55 1.32 11.79 -2.18
N THR A 56 0.10 11.79 -2.74
CA THR A 56 -1.04 11.04 -2.17
C THR A 56 -0.73 9.54 -2.05
N PHE A 57 0.07 8.97 -2.96
CA PHE A 57 0.51 7.57 -2.90
C PHE A 57 1.33 7.27 -1.63
N CYS A 58 1.99 8.26 -1.05
CA CYS A 58 2.77 8.12 0.18
C CYS A 58 1.91 7.86 1.43
N THR A 59 0.61 8.21 1.39
CA THR A 59 -0.32 7.94 2.50
C THR A 59 -0.69 6.46 2.64
N GLY A 60 -0.50 5.66 1.59
CA GLY A 60 -0.90 4.24 1.61
C GLY A 60 -2.40 3.99 1.46
N VAL A 61 -3.23 5.04 1.40
CA VAL A 61 -4.70 4.92 1.38
C VAL A 61 -5.19 4.09 0.22
N GLN A 62 -4.58 4.22 -0.96
CA GLN A 62 -5.01 3.46 -2.13
C GLN A 62 -4.86 1.95 -1.93
N ALA A 63 -3.73 1.50 -1.37
CA ALA A 63 -3.52 0.08 -1.07
C ALA A 63 -4.54 -0.41 -0.04
N ILE A 64 -4.79 0.38 1.00
CA ILE A 64 -5.81 0.09 2.02
C ILE A 64 -7.19 -0.05 1.38
N CYS A 65 -7.59 0.87 0.48
CA CYS A 65 -8.86 0.83 -0.23
C CYS A 65 -9.00 -0.41 -1.12
N VAL A 66 -7.95 -0.78 -1.85
CA VAL A 66 -7.95 -1.98 -2.70
C VAL A 66 -8.14 -3.23 -1.84
N PHE A 67 -7.38 -3.37 -0.75
CA PHE A 67 -7.51 -4.50 0.16
C PHE A 67 -8.84 -4.52 0.90
N ALA A 68 -9.37 -3.36 1.29
CA ALA A 68 -10.69 -3.27 1.88
C ALA A 68 -11.77 -3.75 0.91
N GLY A 69 -11.70 -3.33 -0.35
CA GLY A 69 -12.57 -3.82 -1.41
C GLY A 69 -12.50 -5.34 -1.58
N LEU A 70 -11.29 -5.91 -1.60
CA LEU A 70 -11.10 -7.37 -1.68
C LEU A 70 -11.74 -8.09 -0.49
N ILE A 71 -11.49 -7.64 0.74
CA ILE A 71 -12.01 -8.29 1.95
C ILE A 71 -13.56 -8.21 2.01
N ILE A 72 -14.12 -7.06 1.68
CA ILE A 72 -15.58 -6.85 1.68
C ILE A 72 -16.23 -7.74 0.62
N CYS A 73 -15.74 -7.68 -0.63
CA CYS A 73 -16.30 -8.38 -1.78
C CYS A 73 -16.02 -9.89 -1.79
N THR A 74 -15.21 -10.42 -0.87
CA THR A 74 -14.96 -11.86 -0.79
C THR A 74 -16.27 -12.60 -0.48
N PRO A 75 -16.75 -13.48 -1.36
CA PRO A 75 -17.95 -14.27 -1.11
C PRO A 75 -17.74 -15.19 0.09
N HIS A 76 -18.82 -15.44 0.81
CA HIS A 76 -18.76 -16.24 2.03
C HIS A 76 -19.57 -17.53 1.93
N SER A 77 -19.20 -18.51 2.74
CA SER A 77 -19.99 -19.74 2.91
C SER A 77 -21.41 -19.40 3.37
N GLN A 78 -22.41 -20.10 2.85
CA GLN A 78 -23.81 -20.00 3.29
C GLN A 78 -24.10 -20.87 4.52
N ASP A 79 -23.13 -21.62 5.00
CA ASP A 79 -23.28 -22.46 6.17
C ASP A 79 -23.52 -21.64 7.45
N ARG A 80 -24.53 -22.05 8.22
CA ARG A 80 -25.15 -21.24 9.28
C ARG A 80 -24.26 -21.12 10.52
N GLU A 81 -23.44 -22.12 10.80
CA GLU A 81 -22.44 -22.06 11.87
C GLU A 81 -21.23 -21.21 11.47
N THR A 82 -20.78 -21.32 10.22
CA THR A 82 -19.60 -20.58 9.72
C THR A 82 -19.87 -19.09 9.48
N ASN A 83 -21.14 -18.71 9.26
CA ASN A 83 -21.59 -17.34 8.95
C ASN A 83 -21.72 -16.44 10.19
N LYS A 84 -22.00 -17.00 11.37
CA LYS A 84 -22.34 -16.21 12.58
C LYS A 84 -21.29 -15.16 12.96
N ASP A 85 -20.01 -15.45 12.73
CA ASP A 85 -18.90 -14.56 13.10
C ASP A 85 -18.25 -13.85 11.90
N ILE A 86 -18.83 -13.94 10.71
CA ILE A 86 -18.12 -13.51 9.51
C ILE A 86 -17.88 -12.01 9.44
N ILE A 87 -18.85 -11.21 9.88
CA ILE A 87 -18.72 -9.75 9.92
C ILE A 87 -17.58 -9.40 10.87
N TRP A 88 -17.48 -10.07 12.01
CA TRP A 88 -16.39 -9.85 12.96
C TRP A 88 -15.02 -10.25 12.39
N ARG A 89 -14.92 -11.41 11.72
CA ARG A 89 -13.67 -11.84 11.06
C ARG A 89 -13.24 -10.86 9.97
N LYS A 90 -14.19 -10.37 9.16
CA LYS A 90 -13.94 -9.37 8.11
C LYS A 90 -13.51 -8.03 8.68
N THR A 91 -14.21 -7.51 9.69
CA THR A 91 -13.86 -6.26 10.36
C THR A 91 -12.50 -6.33 11.04
N LYS A 92 -12.20 -7.43 11.75
CA LYS A 92 -10.90 -7.65 12.37
C LYS A 92 -9.78 -7.69 11.32
N SER A 93 -10.02 -8.37 10.21
CA SER A 93 -9.09 -8.44 9.08
C SER A 93 -8.84 -7.06 8.47
N LEU A 94 -9.90 -6.29 8.22
CA LEU A 94 -9.83 -4.92 7.72
C LEU A 94 -9.01 -4.01 8.63
N LEU A 95 -9.26 -4.05 9.94
CA LEU A 95 -8.55 -3.23 10.92
C LEU A 95 -7.07 -3.58 10.96
N ILE A 96 -6.74 -4.87 11.06
CA ILE A 96 -5.34 -5.30 11.15
C ILE A 96 -4.60 -5.06 9.83
N SER A 97 -5.21 -5.34 8.67
CA SER A 97 -4.57 -5.07 7.38
C SER A 97 -4.33 -3.58 7.17
N SER A 98 -5.31 -2.73 7.53
CA SER A 98 -5.16 -1.27 7.42
C SER A 98 -4.05 -0.75 8.32
N LEU A 99 -3.96 -1.27 9.55
CA LEU A 99 -2.88 -0.92 10.49
C LEU A 99 -1.50 -1.33 9.96
N ILE A 100 -1.35 -2.54 9.45
CA ILE A 100 -0.08 -3.02 8.88
C ILE A 100 0.32 -2.15 7.68
N PHE A 101 -0.61 -1.86 6.76
CA PHE A 101 -0.33 -0.98 5.63
C PHE A 101 0.08 0.41 6.06
N TYR A 102 -0.60 0.97 7.07
CA TYR A 102 -0.23 2.27 7.61
C TYR A 102 1.20 2.28 8.16
N VAL A 103 1.52 1.33 9.04
CA VAL A 103 2.84 1.22 9.68
C VAL A 103 3.94 1.01 8.64
N VAL A 104 3.74 0.09 7.70
CA VAL A 104 4.71 -0.19 6.63
C VAL A 104 4.93 1.04 5.75
N ASN A 105 3.89 1.81 5.45
CA ASN A 105 4.05 3.01 4.63
C ASN A 105 4.82 4.11 5.34
N ILE A 106 4.61 4.28 6.65
CA ILE A 106 5.43 5.18 7.47
C ILE A 106 6.89 4.72 7.44
N ILE A 107 7.16 3.44 7.73
CA ILE A 107 8.53 2.89 7.72
C ILE A 107 9.18 3.05 6.34
N ARG A 108 8.45 2.76 5.26
CA ARG A 108 8.90 2.98 3.88
C ARG A 108 9.33 4.43 3.67
N MET A 109 8.54 5.40 4.13
CA MET A 109 8.88 6.81 4.00
C MET A 109 10.12 7.19 4.81
N LEU A 110 10.25 6.67 6.03
CA LEU A 110 11.43 6.90 6.87
C LEU A 110 12.71 6.43 6.17
N ILE A 111 12.71 5.20 5.65
CA ILE A 111 13.86 4.64 4.94
C ILE A 111 14.15 5.40 3.64
N GLN A 112 13.11 5.79 2.89
CA GLN A 112 13.29 6.55 1.65
C GLN A 112 13.95 7.90 1.89
N ILE A 113 13.50 8.62 2.92
CA ILE A 113 14.04 9.94 3.28
C ILE A 113 15.43 9.80 3.89
N GLU A 114 15.67 8.81 4.74
CA GLU A 114 17.01 8.54 5.31
C GLU A 114 18.04 8.25 4.23
N LEU A 115 17.74 7.34 3.30
CA LEU A 115 18.66 7.04 2.20
C LEU A 115 18.91 8.25 1.31
N TYR A 116 17.87 9.06 1.07
CA TYR A 116 18.06 10.30 0.32
C TYR A 116 18.94 11.30 1.08
N TYR A 117 18.76 11.40 2.41
CA TYR A 117 19.61 12.20 3.29
C TYR A 117 21.07 11.72 3.31
N LEU A 118 21.31 10.41 3.16
CA LEU A 118 22.65 9.82 2.98
C LEU A 118 23.27 10.08 1.59
N GLY A 119 22.55 10.73 0.68
CA GLY A 119 23.04 11.14 -0.65
C GLY A 119 22.71 10.17 -1.79
N TYR A 120 21.86 9.17 -1.56
CA TYR A 120 21.40 8.30 -2.66
C TYR A 120 20.42 9.06 -3.58
N PRO A 121 20.38 8.77 -4.90
CA PRO A 121 19.45 9.43 -5.83
C PRO A 121 17.99 9.10 -5.52
N TRP A 122 17.15 10.12 -5.35
CA TRP A 122 15.71 9.96 -5.08
C TRP A 122 15.02 9.04 -6.09
N ASP A 123 15.36 9.17 -7.38
CA ASP A 123 14.77 8.37 -8.45
C ASP A 123 14.97 6.86 -8.29
N SER A 124 16.12 6.45 -7.76
CA SER A 124 16.42 5.04 -7.53
C SER A 124 15.72 4.53 -6.28
N ILE A 125 15.76 5.31 -5.19
CA ILE A 125 15.21 4.91 -3.89
C ILE A 125 13.69 4.85 -3.95
N HIS A 126 13.04 5.86 -4.54
CA HIS A 126 11.59 5.94 -4.52
C HIS A 126 10.99 4.75 -5.27
N VAL A 127 11.49 4.39 -6.47
CA VAL A 127 10.97 3.25 -7.24
C VAL A 127 11.28 1.93 -6.55
N SER A 128 12.53 1.69 -6.14
CA SER A 128 12.93 0.40 -5.57
C SER A 128 12.20 0.07 -4.28
N ILE A 129 12.08 1.04 -3.36
CA ILE A 129 11.37 0.82 -2.09
C ILE A 129 9.85 0.80 -2.29
N SER A 130 9.31 1.55 -3.26
CA SER A 130 7.92 1.36 -3.70
C SER A 130 7.67 -0.07 -4.15
N ALA A 131 8.54 -0.61 -5.01
CA ALA A 131 8.40 -1.98 -5.49
C ALA A 131 8.51 -3.00 -4.36
N ALA A 132 9.39 -2.78 -3.38
CA ALA A 132 9.52 -3.64 -2.20
C ALA A 132 8.21 -3.75 -1.39
N SER A 133 7.33 -2.75 -1.43
CA SER A 133 6.02 -2.80 -0.74
C SER A 133 5.10 -3.90 -1.27
N SER A 134 5.33 -4.42 -2.49
CA SER A 134 4.59 -5.56 -3.05
C SER A 134 4.80 -6.87 -2.26
N PHE A 135 5.98 -7.07 -1.66
CA PHE A 135 6.23 -8.21 -0.76
C PHE A 135 5.38 -8.13 0.51
N VAL A 136 5.19 -6.91 1.04
CA VAL A 136 4.31 -6.68 2.19
C VAL A 136 2.87 -7.01 1.81
N ALA A 137 2.41 -6.60 0.63
CA ALA A 137 1.08 -6.96 0.14
C ALA A 137 0.90 -8.50 0.07
N ALA A 138 1.91 -9.24 -0.39
CA ALA A 138 1.87 -10.71 -0.39
C ALA A 138 1.79 -11.31 1.03
N ILE A 139 2.58 -10.80 1.97
CA ILE A 139 2.52 -11.22 3.38
C ILE A 139 1.13 -10.95 3.97
N ILE A 140 0.54 -9.79 3.68
CA ILE A 140 -0.81 -9.44 4.13
C ILE A 140 -1.83 -10.42 3.57
N ILE A 141 -1.75 -10.81 2.29
CA ILE A 141 -2.63 -11.84 1.72
C ILE A 141 -2.51 -13.17 2.47
N LEU A 142 -1.28 -13.58 2.80
CA LEU A 142 -1.04 -14.81 3.59
C LEU A 142 -1.60 -14.70 5.02
N LEU A 143 -1.49 -13.54 5.65
CA LEU A 143 -2.09 -13.29 6.96
C LEU A 143 -3.62 -13.27 6.90
N LEU A 144 -4.19 -12.66 5.85
CA LEU A 144 -5.63 -12.62 5.63
C LEU A 144 -6.21 -14.02 5.45
N HIS A 145 -5.49 -14.95 4.82
CA HIS A 145 -5.91 -16.36 4.74
C HIS A 145 -6.16 -16.99 6.11
N LYS A 146 -5.42 -16.60 7.16
CA LYS A 146 -5.64 -17.10 8.53
C LYS A 146 -6.99 -16.67 9.10
N TRP A 147 -7.52 -15.51 8.69
CA TRP A 147 -8.78 -14.97 9.20
C TRP A 147 -9.97 -15.14 8.27
N ILE A 148 -9.73 -15.18 6.97
CA ILE A 148 -10.71 -15.34 5.90
C ILE A 148 -10.13 -16.30 4.85
N PRO A 149 -10.11 -17.62 5.12
CA PRO A 149 -9.61 -18.61 4.17
C PRO A 149 -10.34 -18.58 2.81
N GLU A 150 -11.59 -18.10 2.79
CA GLU A 150 -12.41 -17.91 1.60
C GLU A 150 -11.79 -16.94 0.58
N ILE A 151 -10.87 -16.06 1.00
CA ILE A 151 -10.12 -15.17 0.09
C ILE A 151 -9.30 -16.00 -0.91
N ILE A 152 -8.55 -16.99 -0.44
CA ILE A 152 -7.71 -17.81 -1.32
C ILE A 152 -8.57 -18.63 -2.27
N ILE A 153 -9.66 -19.22 -1.75
CA ILE A 153 -10.60 -20.01 -2.55
C ILE A 153 -11.22 -19.14 -3.65
N SER A 154 -11.59 -17.91 -3.33
CA SER A 154 -12.15 -16.96 -4.29
C SER A 154 -11.15 -16.58 -5.37
N ILE A 155 -9.89 -16.33 -5.00
CA ILE A 155 -8.80 -16.03 -5.94
C ILE A 155 -8.56 -17.23 -6.88
N ILE A 156 -8.48 -18.44 -6.34
CA ILE A 156 -8.31 -19.67 -7.14
C ILE A 156 -9.50 -19.85 -8.08
N TYR A 157 -10.73 -19.68 -7.59
CA TYR A 157 -11.93 -19.82 -8.40
C TYR A 157 -11.95 -18.82 -9.56
N ILE A 158 -11.67 -17.54 -9.30
CA ILE A 158 -11.55 -16.51 -10.33
C ILE A 158 -10.45 -16.90 -11.34
N GLY A 159 -9.29 -17.35 -10.87
CA GLY A 159 -8.20 -17.82 -11.73
C GLY A 159 -8.60 -18.97 -12.65
N THR A 160 -9.33 -19.96 -12.14
CA THR A 160 -9.85 -21.07 -12.96
C THR A 160 -10.87 -20.61 -13.99
N LEU A 161 -11.71 -19.63 -13.65
CA LEU A 161 -12.73 -19.08 -14.53
C LEU A 161 -12.09 -18.28 -15.68
N PHE A 162 -11.06 -17.48 -15.40
CA PHE A 162 -10.25 -16.81 -16.42
C PHE A 162 -9.51 -17.81 -17.31
N SER A 163 -8.88 -18.84 -16.75
CA SER A 163 -8.20 -19.88 -17.52
C SER A 163 -9.14 -20.61 -18.48
N LYS A 164 -10.36 -20.97 -18.02
CA LYS A 164 -11.40 -21.55 -18.87
C LYS A 164 -11.82 -20.60 -20.00
N ARG A 165 -12.04 -19.32 -19.69
CA ARG A 165 -12.40 -18.31 -20.68
C ARG A 165 -11.29 -18.09 -21.71
N PHE A 166 -10.04 -18.11 -21.28
CA PHE A 166 -8.87 -17.98 -22.17
C PHE A 166 -8.70 -19.20 -23.08
N LYS A 167 -8.94 -20.42 -22.56
CA LYS A 167 -8.98 -21.64 -23.38
C LYS A 167 -10.08 -21.57 -24.45
N LEU A 168 -11.29 -21.12 -24.09
CA LEU A 168 -12.40 -20.95 -25.03
C LEU A 168 -12.14 -19.88 -26.11
N LEU A 169 -11.34 -18.85 -25.81
CA LEU A 169 -10.93 -17.84 -26.80
C LEU A 169 -9.81 -18.33 -27.72
N LYS A 170 -9.00 -19.30 -27.26
CA LYS A 170 -7.88 -19.86 -28.02
C LYS A 170 -8.29 -21.01 -28.94
N GLU A 171 -9.46 -21.61 -28.71
CA GLU A 171 -10.10 -22.54 -29.64
C GLU A 171 -11.09 -21.78 -30.55
N PRO A 172 -10.70 -21.36 -31.76
CA PRO A 172 -11.67 -20.85 -32.72
C PRO A 172 -12.69 -21.96 -32.99
N LYS A 173 -13.98 -21.61 -32.98
CA LYS A 173 -15.09 -22.50 -33.36
C LYS A 173 -14.70 -23.29 -34.61
N LYS A 174 -14.29 -24.55 -34.45
CA LYS A 174 -14.23 -25.49 -35.58
C LYS A 174 -15.64 -25.60 -36.11
N GLY A 175 -15.77 -25.34 -37.41
CA GLY A 175 -17.00 -24.94 -38.08
C GLY A 175 -18.20 -25.85 -37.81
N LYS A 176 -19.35 -25.22 -37.57
CA LYS A 176 -20.63 -25.78 -38.00
C LYS A 176 -20.80 -25.43 -39.48
N ASN A 177 -20.27 -26.29 -40.35
CA ASN A 177 -20.83 -26.45 -41.69
C ASN A 177 -21.63 -27.75 -41.65
N SER A 178 -22.97 -27.64 -41.59
CA SER A 178 -23.89 -28.67 -42.05
C SER A 178 -24.72 -28.07 -43.17
#